data_AF-A0A927RY94-F1
#
_entry.id   AF-A0A927RY94-F1
#
_cell.length_a   1.000
_cell.length_b   1.000
_cell.length_c   1.000
_cell.angle_alpha   90.00
_cell.angle_beta   90.00
_cell.angle_gamma   90.00
#
_symmetry.space_group_name_H-M   'P 1'
#
loop_
_entity.id
_entity.type
_entity.pdbx_description
1 polymer ?
#
loop_
_entity_poly.entity_id
_entity_poly.type
_entity_poly.pdbx_seq_one_letter_code
_entity_poly.pdbx_strand_id
1 'polypeptide(L)'
;MEQAVSHKGSGRMEFSRAGRRTGWSDQENRLLWETADEAQQLGLPLKAVFEDIAVKTGRRPNSIRNYYYAQVRQRDDGQERAARFVPFTQQEVDWLMEQVLIARASGQSVRSCLQKLSGGDHSLMLRYQNKYRAV
;
A
#
# COMPACT_ATOMS: atom_id res chain seq x y z
N MET A 1 -60.00 -18.34 -8.05
CA MET A 1 -59.35 -17.27 -8.83
C MET A 1 -58.09 -16.89 -8.06
N GLU A 2 -56.94 -17.27 -8.60
CA GLU A 2 -55.61 -17.10 -8.01
C GLU A 2 -55.28 -15.63 -7.74
N GLN A 3 -54.69 -15.34 -6.58
CA GLN A 3 -53.79 -14.20 -6.44
C GLN A 3 -52.59 -14.63 -5.59
N ALA A 4 -51.43 -14.63 -6.25
CA ALA A 4 -50.11 -14.87 -5.70
C ALA A 4 -49.39 -13.53 -5.48
N VAL A 5 -48.90 -13.26 -4.27
CA VAL A 5 -47.83 -12.27 -3.97
C VAL A 5 -47.41 -12.52 -2.50
N SER A 6 -46.18 -12.41 -2.01
CA SER A 6 -44.87 -12.04 -2.53
C SER A 6 -43.87 -12.58 -1.50
N HIS A 7 -42.90 -13.40 -1.91
CA HIS A 7 -41.80 -13.79 -1.02
C HIS A 7 -40.85 -12.59 -0.86
N LYS A 8 -40.74 -12.04 0.35
CA LYS A 8 -39.69 -11.06 0.69
C LYS A 8 -38.32 -11.77 0.67
N GLY A 9 -37.65 -11.71 -0.47
CA GLY A 9 -36.23 -12.01 -0.58
C GLY A 9 -35.42 -10.96 0.20
N SER A 10 -34.81 -11.41 1.30
CA SER A 10 -33.79 -10.66 2.04
C SER A 10 -32.62 -10.34 1.11
N GLY A 11 -32.56 -9.10 0.62
CA GLY A 11 -31.47 -8.57 -0.19
C GLY A 11 -30.16 -8.57 0.59
N ARG A 12 -29.39 -9.64 0.44
CA ARG A 12 -27.99 -9.70 0.84
C ARG A 12 -27.26 -8.69 -0.05
N MET A 13 -26.83 -7.56 0.51
CA MET A 13 -25.93 -6.65 -0.21
C MET A 13 -24.65 -7.42 -0.51
N GLU A 14 -24.54 -7.88 -1.75
CA GLU A 14 -23.30 -8.41 -2.29
C GLU A 14 -22.29 -7.26 -2.34
N PHE A 15 -21.40 -7.22 -1.34
CA PHE A 15 -20.13 -6.53 -1.52
C PHE A 15 -19.38 -7.29 -2.60
N SER A 16 -19.59 -6.90 -3.85
CA SER A 16 -18.81 -7.35 -4.99
C SER A 16 -17.34 -7.21 -4.61
N ARG A 17 -16.65 -8.35 -4.45
CA ARG A 17 -15.19 -8.40 -4.37
C ARG A 17 -14.69 -7.82 -5.69
N ALA A 18 -14.50 -6.50 -5.71
CA ALA A 18 -13.93 -5.81 -6.85
C ALA A 18 -12.62 -6.52 -7.18
N GLY A 19 -12.60 -7.20 -8.34
CA GLY A 19 -11.42 -7.82 -8.87
C GLY A 19 -10.28 -6.83 -8.82
N ARG A 20 -9.05 -7.32 -8.61
CA ARG A 20 -7.84 -6.48 -8.63
C ARG A 20 -7.91 -5.60 -9.89
N ARG A 21 -8.27 -4.32 -9.75
CA ARG A 21 -8.34 -3.40 -10.86
C ARG A 21 -6.93 -3.27 -11.40
N THR A 22 -6.69 -3.82 -12.57
CA THR A 22 -5.41 -3.79 -13.26
C THR A 22 -5.25 -2.40 -13.89
N GLY A 23 -4.56 -1.50 -13.18
CA GLY A 23 -4.20 -0.17 -13.70
C GLY A 23 -5.06 1.00 -13.17
N TRP A 24 -4.73 2.19 -13.67
CA TRP A 24 -5.42 3.46 -13.43
C TRP A 24 -6.07 3.91 -14.74
N SER A 25 -7.36 4.24 -14.70
CA SER A 25 -8.03 4.82 -15.87
C SER A 25 -7.65 6.29 -16.05
N ASP A 26 -7.78 6.80 -17.28
CA ASP A 26 -7.55 8.21 -17.58
C ASP A 26 -8.46 9.13 -16.76
N GLN A 27 -9.70 8.70 -16.52
CA GLN A 27 -10.65 9.43 -15.68
C GLN A 27 -10.17 9.52 -14.22
N GLU A 28 -9.73 8.41 -13.63
CA GLU A 28 -9.20 8.39 -12.26
C GLU A 28 -7.90 9.20 -12.14
N ASN A 29 -7.04 9.14 -13.16
CA ASN A 29 -5.82 9.93 -13.21
C ASN A 29 -6.14 11.43 -13.27
N ARG A 30 -7.04 11.84 -14.17
CA ARG A 30 -7.47 13.24 -14.30
C ARG A 30 -8.07 13.76 -12.99
N LEU A 31 -9.01 13.01 -12.42
CA LEU A 31 -9.66 13.36 -11.16
C LEU A 31 -8.64 13.57 -10.04
N LEU A 32 -7.65 12.69 -9.91
CA LEU A 32 -6.59 12.79 -8.91
C LEU A 32 -5.77 14.08 -9.08
N TRP A 33 -5.34 14.40 -10.30
CA TRP A 33 -4.52 15.58 -10.56
C TRP A 33 -5.28 16.89 -10.38
N GLU A 34 -6.51 16.98 -10.91
CA GLU A 34 -7.35 18.16 -10.73
C GLU A 34 -7.62 18.44 -9.25
N THR A 35 -7.96 17.39 -8.47
CA THR A 35 -8.21 17.54 -7.02
C THR A 35 -6.92 17.89 -6.26
N ALA A 36 -5.76 17.39 -6.69
CA ALA A 36 -4.47 17.72 -6.08
C ALA A 36 -4.07 19.18 -6.35
N ASP A 37 -4.28 19.67 -7.57
CA ASP A 37 -3.98 21.04 -7.96
C ASP A 37 -4.90 22.03 -7.24
N GLU A 38 -6.21 21.73 -7.14
CA GLU A 38 -7.16 22.52 -6.37
C GLU A 38 -6.77 22.58 -4.88
N ALA A 39 -6.45 21.42 -4.29
CA ALA A 39 -6.01 21.36 -2.90
C ALA A 39 -4.72 22.16 -2.67
N GLN A 40 -3.79 22.15 -3.61
CA GLN A 40 -2.56 22.94 -3.54
C GLN A 40 -2.86 24.45 -3.53
N GLN A 41 -3.77 24.92 -4.40
CA GLN A 41 -4.19 26.32 -4.44
C GLN A 41 -4.88 26.75 -3.14
N LEU A 42 -5.63 25.85 -2.51
CA LEU A 42 -6.33 26.07 -1.24
C LEU A 42 -5.45 25.85 0.00
N GLY A 43 -4.18 25.44 -0.16
CA GLY A 43 -3.28 25.14 0.97
C GLY A 43 -3.68 23.90 1.77
N LEU A 44 -4.46 22.99 1.19
CA LEU A 44 -4.90 21.76 1.84
C LEU A 44 -3.82 20.66 1.78
N PRO A 45 -3.74 19.78 2.80
CA PRO A 45 -2.78 18.69 2.79
C PRO A 45 -3.15 17.61 1.77
N LEU A 46 -2.17 17.07 1.04
CA LEU A 46 -2.35 15.94 0.10
C LEU A 46 -3.03 14.71 0.71
N LYS A 47 -2.92 14.52 2.03
CA LYS A 47 -3.65 13.46 2.74
C LYS A 47 -5.16 13.59 2.53
N ALA A 48 -5.71 14.80 2.61
CA ALA A 48 -7.15 15.04 2.40
C ALA A 48 -7.57 14.70 0.97
N VAL A 49 -6.73 15.02 -0.02
CA VAL A 49 -6.94 14.62 -1.43
C VAL A 49 -7.02 13.10 -1.54
N PHE A 50 -6.08 12.36 -0.94
CA PHE A 50 -6.08 10.90 -1.04
C PHE A 50 -7.29 10.24 -0.38
N GLU A 51 -7.82 10.84 0.69
CA GLU A 51 -9.04 10.40 1.36
C GLU A 51 -10.28 10.67 0.49
N ASP A 52 -10.39 11.86 -0.10
CA ASP A 52 -11.50 12.22 -1.00
C ASP A 52 -11.52 11.34 -2.27
N ILE A 53 -10.36 11.14 -2.90
CA ILE A 53 -10.24 10.26 -4.07
C ILE A 53 -10.57 8.80 -3.71
N ALA A 54 -10.23 8.36 -2.49
CA ALA A 54 -10.60 7.01 -2.04
C ALA A 54 -12.11 6.83 -1.95
N VAL A 55 -12.83 7.83 -1.44
CA VAL A 55 -14.30 7.82 -1.39
C VAL A 55 -14.89 7.82 -2.80
N LYS A 56 -14.41 8.67 -3.71
CA LYS A 56 -14.94 8.80 -5.08
C LYS A 56 -14.66 7.59 -5.97
N THR A 57 -13.49 6.95 -5.83
CA THR A 57 -13.05 5.87 -6.73
C THR A 57 -13.20 4.47 -6.12
N GLY A 58 -13.37 4.36 -4.81
CA GLY A 58 -13.31 3.10 -4.07
C GLY A 58 -11.89 2.49 -4.00
N ARG A 59 -10.85 3.21 -4.44
CA ARG A 59 -9.46 2.77 -4.29
C ARG A 59 -8.98 2.95 -2.85
N ARG A 60 -7.99 2.17 -2.43
CA ARG A 60 -7.36 2.32 -1.11
C ARG A 60 -6.53 3.61 -1.09
N PRO A 61 -6.61 4.43 -0.02
CA PRO A 61 -5.80 5.66 0.13
C PRO A 61 -4.30 5.45 -0.13
N ASN A 62 -3.73 4.36 0.39
CA ASN A 62 -2.31 4.05 0.19
C ASN A 62 -1.98 3.74 -1.28
N SER A 63 -2.91 3.15 -2.02
CA SER A 63 -2.72 2.87 -3.45
C SER A 63 -2.73 4.17 -4.26
N ILE A 64 -3.61 5.12 -3.90
CA ILE A 64 -3.69 6.46 -4.50
C ILE A 64 -2.41 7.24 -4.24
N ARG A 65 -1.99 7.31 -2.98
CA ARG A 65 -0.72 7.92 -2.56
C ARG A 65 0.47 7.37 -3.34
N ASN A 66 0.58 6.04 -3.42
CA ASN A 66 1.70 5.39 -4.11
C ASN A 66 1.73 5.73 -5.60
N TYR A 67 0.57 5.75 -6.25
CA TYR A 67 0.45 6.13 -7.65
C TYR A 67 0.83 7.59 -7.88
N TYR A 68 0.29 8.51 -7.08
CA TYR A 68 0.60 9.93 -7.15
C TYR A 68 2.12 10.18 -7.11
N TYR A 69 2.81 9.66 -6.10
CA TYR A 69 4.26 9.84 -5.98
C TYR A 69 5.08 9.07 -7.03
N ALA A 70 4.56 7.98 -7.59
CA ALA A 70 5.21 7.33 -8.73
C ALA A 70 5.16 8.23 -9.97
N GLN A 71 4.01 8.87 -10.24
CA GLN A 71 3.85 9.80 -11.36
C GLN A 71 4.64 11.11 -11.18
N VAL A 72 4.65 11.69 -9.98
CA VAL A 72 5.50 12.86 -9.67
C VAL A 72 6.98 12.57 -9.97
N ARG A 73 7.48 11.40 -9.52
CA ARG A 73 8.88 11.00 -9.77
C ARG A 73 9.20 10.81 -11.26
N GLN A 74 8.23 10.37 -12.05
CA GLN A 74 8.39 10.23 -13.50
C GLN A 74 8.45 11.60 -14.21
N ARG A 75 7.81 12.63 -13.66
CA ARG A 75 7.79 13.99 -14.22
C ARG A 75 8.99 14.85 -13.81
N ASP A 76 9.57 14.62 -12.64
CA ASP A 76 10.71 15.36 -12.09
C ASP A 76 12.08 14.97 -12.72
N ASP A 77 12.11 14.39 -13.93
CA ASP A 77 13.31 13.95 -14.68
C ASP A 77 14.36 13.18 -13.85
N GLY A 78 13.92 12.43 -12.85
CA GLY A 78 14.80 11.54 -12.10
C GLY A 78 15.95 12.24 -11.39
N GLN A 79 15.79 13.50 -10.94
CA GLN A 79 16.78 14.09 -10.03
C GLN A 79 17.04 13.11 -8.88
N GLU A 80 18.28 12.62 -8.78
CA GLU A 80 18.75 11.75 -7.71
C GLU A 80 18.69 12.50 -6.38
N ARG A 81 17.49 12.61 -5.81
CA ARG A 81 17.32 12.94 -4.40
C ARG A 81 18.04 11.82 -3.65
N ALA A 82 19.02 12.19 -2.82
CA ALA A 82 19.71 11.27 -1.92
C ALA A 82 18.71 10.26 -1.37
N ALA A 83 18.96 8.98 -1.64
CA ALA A 83 17.95 7.95 -1.44
C ALA A 83 17.56 7.93 0.05
N ARG A 84 16.37 8.46 0.38
CA ARG A 84 15.77 8.34 1.73
C ARG A 84 15.57 6.87 2.12
N PHE A 85 15.75 5.95 1.17
CA PHE A 85 15.61 4.51 1.29
C PHE A 85 16.87 3.84 0.76
N VAL A 86 17.60 3.14 1.64
CA VAL A 86 18.73 2.31 1.26
C VAL A 86 18.20 0.90 0.93
N PRO A 87 18.21 0.47 -0.34
CA PRO A 87 17.77 -0.88 -0.71
C PRO A 87 18.65 -1.92 -0.02
N PHE A 88 18.11 -3.12 0.18
CA PHE A 88 18.94 -4.24 0.61
C PHE A 88 19.85 -4.66 -0.53
N THR A 89 21.13 -4.85 -0.24
CA THR A 89 22.02 -5.62 -1.12
C THR A 89 21.56 -7.08 -1.12
N GLN A 90 21.91 -7.84 -2.16
CA GLN A 90 21.59 -9.27 -2.21
C GLN A 90 22.19 -10.02 -1.01
N GLN A 91 23.41 -9.66 -0.60
CA GLN A 91 24.07 -10.23 0.57
C GLN A 91 23.31 -9.95 1.87
N GLU A 92 22.77 -8.73 2.05
CA GLU A 92 21.91 -8.42 3.20
C GLU A 92 20.61 -9.25 3.19
N VAL A 93 20.04 -9.52 2.00
CA VAL A 93 18.85 -10.38 1.88
C VAL A 93 19.20 -11.82 2.25
N ASP A 94 20.26 -12.37 1.69
CA ASP A 94 20.68 -13.75 1.92
C ASP A 94 20.98 -14.00 3.40
N TRP A 95 21.75 -13.09 4.02
CA TRP A 95 22.03 -13.12 5.44
C TRP A 95 20.75 -13.05 6.28
N LEU A 96 19.83 -12.13 5.97
CA LEU A 96 18.58 -12.00 6.70
C LEU A 96 17.75 -13.30 6.63
N MET A 97 17.67 -13.91 5.44
CA MET A 97 16.93 -15.15 5.23
C MET A 97 17.58 -16.33 5.95
N GLU A 98 18.91 -16.43 5.92
CA GLU A 98 19.66 -17.44 6.67
C GLU A 98 19.37 -17.35 8.18
N GLN A 99 19.49 -16.16 8.77
CA GLN A 99 19.21 -15.95 10.20
C GLN A 99 17.78 -16.34 10.57
N VAL A 100 16.80 -15.98 9.73
CA VAL A 100 15.39 -16.33 9.96
C VAL A 100 15.16 -17.84 9.86
N LEU A 101 15.77 -18.52 8.88
CA LEU A 101 15.63 -19.96 8.72
C LEU A 101 16.25 -20.73 9.90
N ILE A 102 17.45 -20.35 10.34
CA ILE A 102 18.10 -20.91 11.53
C ILE A 102 17.21 -20.72 12.77
N ALA A 103 16.73 -19.51 13.01
CA ALA A 103 15.89 -19.21 14.16
C ALA A 103 14.59 -20.04 14.16
N ARG A 104 13.96 -20.19 12.99
CA ARG A 104 12.76 -21.03 12.85
C ARG A 104 13.05 -22.51 13.10
N ALA A 105 14.18 -23.03 12.63
CA ALA A 105 14.60 -24.40 12.91
C ALA A 105 14.80 -24.64 14.42
N SER A 106 15.20 -23.60 15.17
CA SER A 106 15.27 -23.62 16.64
C SER A 106 13.95 -23.30 17.35
N GLY A 107 12.81 -23.26 16.65
CA GLY A 107 11.49 -22.99 17.22
C GLY A 107 11.21 -21.53 17.55
N GLN A 108 12.07 -20.60 17.16
CA GLN A 108 11.85 -19.16 17.39
C GLN A 108 10.93 -18.58 16.31
N SER A 109 10.08 -17.63 16.71
CA SER A 109 9.25 -16.89 15.76
C SER A 109 10.10 -15.90 14.95
N VAL A 110 9.71 -15.68 13.69
CA VAL A 110 10.35 -14.67 12.81
C VAL A 110 10.40 -13.31 13.51
N ARG A 111 9.29 -12.89 14.15
CA ARG A 111 9.24 -11.61 14.85
C ARG A 111 10.27 -11.52 15.98
N SER A 112 10.44 -12.59 16.78
CA SER A 112 11.44 -12.62 17.84
C SER A 112 12.87 -12.56 17.29
N CYS A 113 13.15 -13.30 16.22
CA CYS A 113 14.44 -13.25 15.52
C CYS A 113 14.74 -11.82 15.03
N LEU A 114 13.84 -11.20 14.27
CA LEU A 114 14.04 -9.86 13.73
C LEU A 114 14.20 -8.79 14.83
N GLN A 115 13.49 -8.94 15.95
CA GLN A 115 13.63 -8.05 17.11
C GLN A 115 15.04 -8.15 17.73
N LYS A 116 15.61 -9.35 17.77
CA LYS A 116 16.99 -9.57 18.24
C LYS A 116 18.00 -8.99 17.26
N LEU A 117 17.84 -9.28 15.96
CA LEU A 117 18.72 -8.77 14.89
C LEU A 117 18.73 -7.24 14.82
N SER A 118 17.60 -6.60 15.12
CA SER A 118 17.52 -5.14 15.12
C SER A 118 18.12 -4.49 16.37
N GLY A 119 18.51 -5.27 17.40
CA GLY A 119 19.11 -4.72 18.63
C GLY A 119 18.22 -3.71 19.37
N GLY A 120 16.90 -3.79 19.20
CA GLY A 120 15.95 -2.81 19.74
C GLY A 120 15.73 -1.56 18.87
N ASP A 121 16.46 -1.38 17.76
CA ASP A 121 16.18 -0.32 16.79
C ASP A 121 14.86 -0.63 16.05
N HIS A 122 13.85 0.20 16.31
CA HIS A 122 12.52 0.06 15.74
C HIS A 122 12.49 0.30 14.22
N SER A 123 13.30 1.23 13.71
CA SER A 123 13.39 1.54 12.28
C SER A 123 14.02 0.36 11.53
N LEU A 124 15.11 -0.20 12.07
CA LEU A 124 15.77 -1.37 11.51
C LEU A 124 14.88 -2.62 11.60
N MET A 125 14.16 -2.80 12.71
CA MET A 125 13.17 -3.87 12.88
C MET A 125 12.08 -3.81 11.81
N LEU A 126 11.55 -2.61 11.53
CA LEU A 126 10.57 -2.41 10.48
C LEU A 126 11.16 -2.67 9.09
N ARG A 127 12.40 -2.23 8.85
CA ARG A 127 13.15 -2.48 7.62
C ARG A 127 13.29 -3.99 7.35
N TYR A 128 13.73 -4.78 8.33
CA TYR A 128 13.84 -6.24 8.20
C TYR A 128 12.50 -6.93 7.99
N GLN A 129 11.47 -6.54 8.73
CA GLN A 129 10.13 -7.12 8.54
C GLN A 129 9.59 -6.84 7.14
N ASN A 130 9.76 -5.62 6.64
CA ASN A 130 9.32 -5.25 5.30
C ASN A 130 10.08 -6.03 4.23
N LYS A 131 11.39 -6.22 4.41
CA LYS A 131 12.19 -7.03 3.50
C LYS A 131 11.74 -8.49 3.51
N TYR A 132 11.57 -9.11 4.68
CA TYR A 132 11.14 -10.50 4.81
C TYR A 132 9.77 -10.77 4.16
N ARG A 133 8.81 -9.83 4.27
CA ARG A 133 7.48 -9.96 3.65
C ARG A 133 7.49 -9.88 2.12
N ALA A 134 8.54 -9.31 1.55
CA ALA A 134 8.64 -9.03 0.11
C ALA A 134 9.53 -10.04 -0.63
N VAL A 135 10.20 -10.94 0.09
CA VAL A 135 10.86 -12.15 -0.45
C VAL A 135 9.83 -13.25 -0.54
#